data_AF-A0A1V4TBM1-F1
#
_entry.id   AF-A0A1V4TBM1-F1
#
_cell.length_a   1.000
_cell.length_b   1.000
_cell.length_c   1.000
_cell.angle_alpha   90.00
_cell.angle_beta   90.00
_cell.angle_gamma   90.00
#
_symmetry.space_group_name_H-M   'P 1'
#
loop_
_entity.id
_entity.type
_entity.pdbx_description
1 polymer ?
#
loop_
_entity_poly.entity_id
_entity_poly.type
_entity_poly.pdbx_seq_one_letter_code
_entity_poly.pdbx_strand_id
1 'polypeptide(L)'
;MVEEEIATITIDGKKLLEHTPSNPAPLGLVATGLTLVLLSFTYTGFFPVNSMILAMVLAFGGTGCLIVGVMENSNGNTFGTLAFGAFGGFWFSFAILSILPVLNLAPAANPASLAAYLFMWGIWGAVMFIITLKISHGLQAIFLLITLLFFILGAGALTGSGIINIIGGYLGIIVGLLAMYEGLAQVVNEICGTDLPT
;
A
#
# COMPACT_ATOMS: atom_id res chain seq x y z
N MET A 1 -8.84 31.82 -29.20
CA MET A 1 -8.20 30.80 -28.34
C MET A 1 -8.53 29.48 -28.98
N VAL A 2 -7.52 28.85 -29.58
CA VAL A 2 -7.68 27.62 -30.35
C VAL A 2 -7.87 26.49 -29.35
N GLU A 3 -9.04 25.86 -29.36
CA GLU A 3 -9.23 24.54 -28.74
C GLU A 3 -8.21 23.60 -29.38
N GLU A 4 -7.30 23.08 -28.57
CA GLU A 4 -6.35 22.08 -29.00
C GLU A 4 -7.16 20.82 -29.34
N GLU A 5 -7.34 20.57 -30.63
CA GLU A 5 -8.00 19.40 -31.18
C GLU A 5 -7.14 18.18 -30.83
N ILE A 6 -7.39 17.59 -29.65
CA ILE A 6 -6.70 16.39 -29.19
C ILE A 6 -7.07 15.27 -30.17
N ALA A 7 -6.05 14.77 -30.86
CA ALA A 7 -6.14 13.85 -31.99
C ALA A 7 -7.13 12.71 -31.73
N THR A 8 -8.31 12.78 -32.35
CA THR A 8 -9.27 11.69 -32.34
C THR A 8 -8.83 10.69 -33.41
N ILE A 9 -8.19 9.59 -33.01
CA ILE A 9 -7.91 8.49 -33.93
C ILE A 9 -9.27 7.91 -34.35
N THR A 10 -9.62 8.02 -35.62
CA THR A 10 -10.80 7.36 -36.20
C THR A 10 -10.38 6.04 -36.83
N ILE A 11 -11.01 4.94 -36.41
CA ILE A 11 -11.01 3.67 -37.15
C ILE A 11 -12.43 3.49 -37.71
N ASP A 12 -12.56 3.26 -39.02
CA ASP A 12 -13.85 3.07 -39.72
C ASP A 12 -14.89 4.19 -39.52
N GLY A 13 -14.46 5.45 -39.43
CA GLY A 13 -15.36 6.61 -39.37
C GLY A 13 -16.16 6.74 -38.07
N LYS A 14 -15.91 5.87 -37.08
CA LYS A 14 -16.42 6.03 -35.71
C LYS A 14 -15.42 6.86 -34.91
N LYS A 15 -15.89 7.97 -34.33
CA LYS A 15 -15.15 8.64 -33.25
C LYS A 15 -14.96 7.61 -32.14
N LEU A 16 -13.71 7.35 -31.75
CA LEU A 16 -13.45 6.61 -30.51
C LEU A 16 -14.05 7.43 -29.37
N LEU A 17 -14.84 6.78 -28.52
CA LEU A 17 -15.29 7.41 -27.27
C LEU A 17 -14.06 7.82 -26.49
N GLU A 18 -14.06 9.03 -25.94
CA GLU A 18 -13.06 9.46 -24.98
C GLU A 18 -13.04 8.43 -23.84
N HIS A 19 -11.94 7.67 -23.75
CA HIS A 19 -11.81 6.64 -22.72
C HIS A 19 -11.52 7.35 -21.40
N THR A 20 -12.54 7.53 -20.57
CA THR A 20 -12.36 7.96 -19.18
C THR A 20 -12.08 6.72 -18.32
N PRO A 21 -10.82 6.47 -17.91
CA PRO A 21 -10.49 5.34 -17.04
C PRO A 21 -11.13 5.51 -15.66
N SER A 22 -11.52 4.40 -15.03
CA SER A 22 -11.94 4.38 -13.62
C SER A 22 -10.79 4.74 -12.68
N ASN A 23 -11.10 5.25 -11.48
CA ASN A 23 -10.10 5.47 -10.42
C ASN A 23 -9.67 4.12 -9.79
N PRO A 24 -8.41 3.69 -9.92
CA PRO A 24 -7.94 2.43 -9.36
C PRO A 24 -7.43 2.57 -7.91
N ALA A 25 -7.22 3.79 -7.38
CA ALA A 25 -6.68 4.02 -6.05
C ALA A 25 -7.46 3.30 -4.93
N PRO A 26 -8.81 3.26 -4.93
CA PRO A 26 -9.57 2.53 -3.92
C PRO A 26 -9.21 1.06 -3.81
N LEU A 27 -8.95 0.40 -4.94
CA LEU A 27 -8.58 -1.01 -4.96
C LEU A 27 -7.23 -1.23 -4.27
N GLY A 28 -6.24 -0.37 -4.55
CA GLY A 28 -4.91 -0.46 -3.95
C GLY A 28 -4.93 -0.18 -2.44
N LEU A 29 -5.73 0.78 -2.01
CA LEU A 29 -5.92 1.14 -0.60
C LEU A 29 -6.60 0.01 0.19
N VAL A 30 -7.67 -0.58 -0.35
CA VAL A 30 -8.34 -1.73 0.27
C VAL A 30 -7.45 -2.97 0.27
N ALA A 31 -6.70 -3.21 -0.81
CA ALA A 31 -5.76 -4.33 -0.91
C ALA A 31 -4.65 -4.27 0.15
N THR A 32 -4.01 -3.10 0.28
CA THR A 32 -3.01 -2.86 1.31
C THR A 32 -3.63 -2.89 2.70
N GLY A 33 -4.78 -2.26 2.90
CA GLY A 33 -5.44 -2.15 4.19
C GLY A 33 -5.83 -3.51 4.77
N LEU A 34 -6.52 -4.35 3.98
CA LEU A 34 -6.90 -5.70 4.41
C LEU A 34 -5.69 -6.58 4.71
N THR A 35 -4.68 -6.56 3.84
CA THR A 35 -3.44 -7.32 4.03
C THR A 35 -2.71 -6.89 5.30
N LEU A 36 -2.65 -5.58 5.54
CA LEU A 36 -1.97 -5.01 6.69
C LEU A 36 -2.69 -5.32 8.00
N VAL A 37 -4.02 -5.21 8.06
CA VAL A 37 -4.80 -5.59 9.26
C VAL A 37 -4.53 -7.05 9.63
N LEU A 38 -4.60 -7.96 8.65
CA LEU A 38 -4.39 -9.39 8.87
C LEU A 38 -2.96 -9.70 9.32
N LEU A 39 -1.96 -9.11 8.68
CA LEU A 39 -0.55 -9.22 9.13
C LEU A 39 -0.38 -8.63 10.53
N SER A 40 -1.04 -7.52 10.84
CA SER A 40 -0.88 -6.83 12.11
C SER A 40 -1.41 -7.65 13.29
N PHE A 41 -2.43 -8.48 13.10
CA PHE A 41 -2.88 -9.44 14.11
C PHE A 41 -1.76 -10.41 14.54
N THR A 42 -0.82 -10.76 13.65
CA THR A 42 0.29 -11.65 14.03
C THR A 42 1.24 -10.99 15.01
N TYR A 43 1.45 -9.68 14.89
CA TYR A 43 2.29 -8.92 15.82
C TYR A 43 1.64 -8.73 17.20
N THR A 44 0.30 -8.76 17.26
CA THR A 44 -0.44 -8.74 18.55
C THR A 44 -0.51 -10.09 19.25
N GLY A 45 -0.08 -11.17 18.58
CA GLY A 45 -0.16 -12.54 19.10
C GLY A 45 -1.53 -13.20 18.95
N PHE A 46 -2.46 -12.62 18.17
CA PHE A 46 -3.81 -13.17 17.97
C PHE A 46 -3.78 -14.52 17.22
N PHE A 47 -2.91 -14.64 16.21
CA PHE A 47 -2.53 -15.92 15.58
C PHE A 47 -1.11 -15.83 15.00
N PRO A 48 -0.40 -16.96 14.81
CA PRO A 48 0.92 -16.94 14.18
C PRO A 48 0.83 -16.63 12.68
N VAL A 49 1.94 -16.20 12.09
CA VAL A 49 2.09 -16.13 10.62
C VAL A 49 1.86 -17.52 10.04
N ASN A 50 0.96 -17.60 9.06
CA ASN A 50 0.59 -18.84 8.38
C ASN A 50 0.27 -18.57 6.90
N SER A 51 -0.20 -19.60 6.18
CA SER A 51 -0.49 -19.53 4.75
C SER A 51 -1.47 -18.42 4.36
N MET A 52 -2.42 -18.05 5.24
CA MET A 52 -3.36 -16.95 4.97
C MET A 52 -2.61 -15.62 4.79
N ILE A 53 -1.65 -15.32 5.66
CA ILE A 53 -0.85 -14.08 5.55
C ILE A 53 -0.04 -14.10 4.26
N LEU A 54 0.61 -15.21 3.95
CA LEU A 54 1.41 -15.31 2.73
C LEU A 54 0.55 -15.15 1.47
N ALA A 55 -0.66 -15.74 1.47
CA ALA A 55 -1.61 -15.58 0.37
C ALA A 55 -2.07 -14.12 0.22
N MET A 56 -2.43 -13.44 1.31
CA MET A 56 -2.84 -12.02 1.26
C MET A 56 -1.71 -11.11 0.78
N VAL A 57 -0.51 -11.31 1.31
CA VAL A 57 0.68 -10.54 0.95
C VAL A 57 1.04 -10.71 -0.53
N LEU A 58 0.98 -11.92 -1.09
CA LEU A 58 1.34 -12.15 -2.50
C LEU A 58 0.19 -11.78 -3.46
N ALA A 59 -1.02 -12.26 -3.18
CA ALA A 59 -2.12 -12.19 -4.13
C ALA A 59 -2.81 -10.83 -4.13
N PHE A 60 -3.05 -10.22 -2.96
CA PHE A 60 -3.83 -9.00 -2.88
C PHE A 60 -2.98 -7.77 -2.57
N GLY A 61 -2.28 -7.76 -1.44
CA GLY A 61 -1.36 -6.67 -1.11
C GLY A 61 -0.32 -6.46 -2.21
N GLY A 62 0.40 -7.53 -2.61
CA GLY A 62 1.44 -7.50 -3.63
C GLY A 62 0.88 -7.28 -5.04
N THR A 63 0.28 -8.32 -5.61
CA THR A 63 -0.16 -8.29 -7.02
C THR A 63 -1.21 -7.22 -7.27
N GLY A 64 -2.18 -7.06 -6.36
CA GLY A 64 -3.22 -6.03 -6.48
C GLY A 64 -2.62 -4.62 -6.53
N CYS A 65 -1.69 -4.28 -5.64
CA CYS A 65 -1.06 -2.95 -5.67
C CYS A 65 -0.14 -2.75 -6.88
N LEU A 66 0.56 -3.79 -7.35
CA LEU A 66 1.34 -3.67 -8.59
C LEU A 66 0.46 -3.36 -9.80
N ILE A 67 -0.69 -4.04 -9.92
CA ILE A 67 -1.66 -3.77 -10.99
C ILE A 67 -2.19 -2.35 -10.87
N VAL A 68 -2.60 -1.92 -9.67
CA VAL A 68 -3.07 -0.55 -9.45
C VAL A 68 -2.00 0.48 -9.78
N GLY A 69 -0.73 0.25 -9.43
CA GLY A 69 0.36 1.15 -9.79
C GLY A 69 0.53 1.31 -11.31
N VAL A 70 0.33 0.23 -12.08
CA VAL A 70 0.33 0.31 -13.56
C VAL A 70 -0.88 1.08 -14.07
N MET A 71 -2.07 0.88 -13.48
CA MET A 71 -3.29 1.60 -13.84
C MET A 71 -3.17 3.10 -13.54
N GLU A 72 -2.58 3.48 -12.41
CA GLU A 72 -2.33 4.88 -12.05
C GLU A 72 -1.38 5.56 -13.03
N ASN A 73 -0.38 4.83 -13.55
CA ASN A 73 0.50 5.36 -14.59
C ASN A 73 -0.27 5.65 -15.88
N SER A 74 -1.20 4.76 -16.26
CA SER A 74 -2.11 4.98 -17.38
C SER A 74 -3.05 6.18 -17.17
N ASN A 75 -3.35 6.52 -15.92
CA ASN A 75 -4.15 7.70 -15.55
C ASN A 75 -3.30 8.98 -15.37
N GLY A 76 -1.99 8.93 -15.57
CA GLY A 76 -1.09 10.06 -15.36
C GLY A 76 -0.86 10.43 -13.88
N ASN A 77 -1.26 9.56 -12.95
CA ASN A 77 -1.08 9.77 -11.52
C ASN A 77 0.29 9.27 -11.04
N THR A 78 1.29 10.15 -11.07
CA THR A 78 2.66 9.86 -10.64
C THR A 78 2.73 9.41 -9.17
N PHE A 79 1.94 10.03 -8.29
CA PHE A 79 1.93 9.69 -6.88
C PHE A 79 1.40 8.26 -6.68
N GLY A 80 0.24 7.95 -7.25
CA GLY A 80 -0.37 6.62 -7.19
C GLY A 80 0.53 5.54 -7.78
N THR A 81 1.14 5.82 -8.92
CA THR A 81 2.12 4.92 -9.57
C THR A 81 3.24 4.53 -8.61
N LEU A 82 3.88 5.54 -8.00
CA LEU A 82 4.97 5.30 -7.07
C LEU A 82 4.47 4.61 -5.79
N ALA A 83 3.37 5.08 -5.21
CA ALA A 83 2.84 4.58 -3.95
C ALA A 83 2.44 3.11 -4.05
N PHE A 84 1.55 2.75 -4.99
CA PHE A 84 1.05 1.39 -5.12
C PHE A 84 2.08 0.45 -5.74
N GLY A 85 2.89 0.92 -6.69
CA GLY A 85 4.01 0.14 -7.20
C GLY A 85 5.01 -0.23 -6.10
N ALA A 86 5.36 0.73 -5.24
CA ALA A 86 6.25 0.49 -4.10
C ALA A 86 5.61 -0.43 -3.05
N PHE A 87 4.35 -0.22 -2.66
CA PHE A 87 3.68 -1.13 -1.72
C PHE A 87 3.54 -2.55 -2.26
N GLY A 88 3.23 -2.71 -3.55
CA GLY A 88 3.23 -4.01 -4.21
C GLY A 88 4.60 -4.70 -4.11
N GLY A 89 5.68 -3.97 -4.41
CA GLY A 89 7.05 -4.45 -4.25
C GLY A 89 7.44 -4.74 -2.79
N PHE A 90 6.99 -3.92 -1.85
CA PHE A 90 7.16 -4.16 -0.41
C PHE A 90 6.57 -5.51 -0.02
N TRP A 91 5.30 -5.75 -0.35
CA TRP A 91 4.62 -6.99 0.00
C TRP A 91 5.32 -8.22 -0.57
N PHE A 92 5.68 -8.20 -1.86
CA PHE A 92 6.45 -9.28 -2.46
C PHE A 92 7.81 -9.49 -1.78
N SER A 93 8.59 -8.43 -1.59
CA SER A 93 9.90 -8.54 -0.94
C SER A 93 9.80 -9.04 0.49
N PHE A 94 8.78 -8.62 1.25
CA PHE A 94 8.54 -9.05 2.62
C PHE A 94 8.14 -10.54 2.70
N ALA A 95 7.29 -11.02 1.77
CA ALA A 95 7.01 -12.45 1.64
C ALA A 95 8.26 -13.25 1.26
N ILE A 96 9.06 -12.75 0.31
CA ILE A 96 10.30 -13.41 -0.15
C ILE A 96 11.30 -13.56 1.01
N LEU A 97 11.43 -12.59 1.90
CA LEU A 97 12.26 -12.70 3.11
C LEU A 97 11.89 -13.92 3.98
N SER A 98 10.62 -14.33 3.98
CA SER A 98 10.14 -15.50 4.73
C SER A 98 10.22 -16.80 3.93
N ILE A 99 10.13 -16.74 2.59
CA ILE A 99 10.14 -17.91 1.71
C ILE A 99 11.58 -18.43 1.48
N LEU A 100 12.55 -17.53 1.23
CA LEU A 100 13.91 -17.94 0.86
C LEU A 100 14.58 -18.90 1.87
N PRO A 101 14.45 -18.70 3.19
CA PRO A 101 15.04 -19.62 4.17
C PRO A 101 14.36 -20.99 4.18
N VAL A 102 13.03 -21.02 3.99
CA VAL A 102 12.26 -22.28 3.94
C VAL A 102 12.65 -23.13 2.74
N LEU A 103 12.97 -22.49 1.62
CA LEU A 103 13.44 -23.15 0.40
C LEU A 103 14.96 -23.41 0.38
N ASN A 104 15.69 -23.07 1.44
CA ASN A 104 17.15 -23.14 1.52
C ASN A 104 17.88 -22.36 0.39
N LEU A 105 17.29 -21.26 -0.09
CA LEU A 105 17.87 -20.42 -1.16
C LEU A 105 18.74 -19.28 -0.59
N ALA A 106 18.43 -18.80 0.60
CA ALA A 106 19.22 -17.80 1.33
C ALA A 106 18.95 -17.92 2.85
N PRO A 107 19.91 -17.52 3.71
CA PRO A 107 19.67 -17.49 5.16
C PRO A 107 18.57 -16.47 5.52
N ALA A 108 17.90 -16.70 6.65
CA ALA A 108 16.95 -15.74 7.20
C ALA A 108 17.62 -14.40 7.51
N ALA A 109 16.89 -13.30 7.29
CA ALA A 109 17.33 -11.98 7.71
C ALA A 109 17.57 -11.97 9.23
N ASN A 110 18.74 -11.49 9.63
CA ASN A 110 19.03 -11.30 11.04
C ASN A 110 18.34 -10.02 11.57
N PRO A 111 18.24 -9.82 12.90
CA PRO A 111 17.60 -8.65 13.49
C PRO A 111 18.05 -7.31 12.90
N ALA A 112 19.36 -7.13 12.67
CA ALA A 112 19.91 -5.89 12.15
C ALA A 112 19.53 -5.65 10.69
N SER A 113 19.58 -6.69 9.84
CA SER A 113 19.24 -6.56 8.42
C SER A 113 17.73 -6.38 8.21
N LEU A 114 16.89 -7.06 8.99
CA LEU A 114 15.44 -6.86 8.95
C LEU A 114 15.05 -5.44 9.39
N ALA A 115 15.68 -4.94 10.45
CA ALA A 115 15.44 -3.59 10.91
C ALA A 115 15.89 -2.53 9.91
N ALA A 116 17.07 -2.70 9.31
CA ALA A 116 17.55 -1.80 8.26
C ALA A 116 16.57 -1.76 7.07
N TYR A 117 16.06 -2.93 6.65
CA TYR A 117 15.00 -3.02 5.63
C TYR A 117 13.76 -2.22 6.03
N LEU A 118 13.23 -2.43 7.24
CA LEU A 118 12.02 -1.73 7.72
C LEU A 118 12.26 -0.22 7.89
N PHE A 119 13.41 0.20 8.40
CA PHE A 119 13.75 1.63 8.55
C PHE A 119 13.85 2.36 7.21
N MET A 120 14.38 1.72 6.17
CA MET A 120 14.40 2.32 4.83
C MET A 120 12.99 2.51 4.28
N TRP A 121 12.09 1.55 4.53
CA TRP A 121 10.66 1.72 4.23
C TRP A 121 10.02 2.83 5.05
N GLY A 122 10.42 3.02 6.31
CA GLY A 122 10.02 4.14 7.15
C GLY A 122 10.48 5.49 6.59
N ILE A 123 11.72 5.60 6.14
CA ILE A 123 12.25 6.82 5.50
C ILE A 123 11.49 7.12 4.21
N TRP A 124 11.24 6.12 3.36
CA TRP A 124 10.42 6.27 2.17
C TRP A 124 9.01 6.75 2.54
N GLY A 125 8.38 6.14 3.54
CA GLY A 125 7.08 6.56 4.06
C GLY A 125 7.06 8.02 4.53
N ALA A 126 8.13 8.47 5.20
CA ALA A 126 8.26 9.85 5.67
C ALA A 126 8.31 10.85 4.50
N VAL A 127 9.04 10.51 3.43
CA VAL A 127 9.08 11.32 2.20
C VAL A 127 7.71 11.36 1.55
N MET A 128 7.03 10.22 1.45
CA MET A 128 5.68 10.15 0.90
C MET A 128 4.67 10.96 1.75
N PHE A 129 4.79 10.95 3.07
CA PHE A 129 3.99 11.79 3.96
C PHE A 129 4.18 13.29 3.66
N ILE A 130 5.42 13.74 3.44
CA ILE A 130 5.68 15.14 3.07
C ILE A 130 4.99 15.47 1.72
N ILE A 131 4.97 14.54 0.78
CA ILE A 131 4.30 14.72 -0.51
C ILE A 131 2.77 14.81 -0.34
N THR A 132 2.17 14.00 0.54
CA THR A 132 0.71 14.00 0.76
C THR A 132 0.19 15.26 1.45
N LEU A 133 1.07 16.09 2.03
CA LEU A 133 0.70 17.43 2.54
C LEU A 133 0.04 18.32 1.47
N LYS A 134 0.25 18.02 0.18
CA LYS A 134 -0.36 18.72 -0.96
C LYS A 134 -1.52 17.96 -1.63
N ILE A 135 -1.95 16.81 -1.07
CA ILE A 135 -2.92 15.91 -1.71
C ILE A 135 -4.23 15.83 -0.90
N SER A 136 -4.31 14.97 0.12
CA SER A 136 -5.52 14.82 0.96
C SER A 136 -5.16 14.54 2.42
N HIS A 137 -6.08 14.82 3.34
CA HIS A 137 -5.87 14.60 4.77
C HIS A 137 -5.87 13.10 5.15
N GLY A 138 -6.67 12.28 4.47
CA GLY A 138 -6.68 10.83 4.64
C GLY A 138 -5.34 10.21 4.27
N LEU A 139 -4.76 10.60 3.12
CA LEU A 139 -3.42 10.14 2.72
C LEU A 139 -2.31 10.65 3.66
N GLN A 140 -2.44 11.85 4.21
CA GLN A 140 -1.52 12.36 5.24
C GLN A 140 -1.54 11.46 6.48
N ALA A 141 -2.72 11.13 6.99
CA ALA A 141 -2.87 10.26 8.15
C ALA A 141 -2.28 8.86 7.88
N ILE A 142 -2.58 8.27 6.73
CA ILE A 142 -2.08 6.94 6.33
C ILE A 142 -0.55 6.94 6.27
N PHE A 143 0.07 7.86 5.53
CA PHE A 143 1.52 7.85 5.35
C PHE A 143 2.29 8.24 6.61
N LEU A 144 1.74 9.11 7.47
CA LEU A 144 2.31 9.40 8.78
C LEU A 144 2.36 8.13 9.64
N LEU A 145 1.23 7.43 9.74
CA LEU A 145 1.13 6.24 10.58
C LEU A 145 1.93 5.06 10.00
N ILE A 146 2.01 4.91 8.67
CA ILE A 146 2.89 3.94 8.00
C ILE A 146 4.36 4.22 8.33
N THR A 147 4.77 5.48 8.33
CA THR A 147 6.12 5.88 8.71
C THR A 147 6.45 5.40 10.12
N LEU A 148 5.57 5.72 11.07
CA LEU A 148 5.72 5.30 12.47
C LEU A 148 5.70 3.78 12.62
N LEU A 149 4.81 3.09 11.89
CA LEU A 149 4.72 1.64 11.88
C LEU A 149 6.05 1.00 11.49
N PHE A 150 6.65 1.43 10.38
CA PHE A 150 7.92 0.87 9.92
C PHE A 150 9.06 1.11 10.92
N PHE A 151 9.14 2.30 11.52
CA PHE A 151 10.12 2.56 12.57
C PHE A 151 9.87 1.73 13.83
N ILE A 152 8.62 1.55 14.25
CA ILE A 152 8.28 0.73 15.42
C ILE A 152 8.62 -0.74 15.16
N LEU A 153 8.24 -1.29 14.01
CA LEU A 153 8.56 -2.68 13.65
C LEU A 153 10.07 -2.89 13.48
N GLY A 154 10.80 -1.93 12.91
CA GLY A 154 12.26 -1.98 12.82
C GLY A 154 12.93 -1.95 14.19
N ALA A 155 12.44 -1.12 15.11
CA ALA A 155 12.91 -1.11 16.50
C ALA A 155 12.58 -2.41 17.23
N GLY A 156 11.39 -2.97 16.99
CA GLY A 156 10.97 -4.27 17.51
C GLY A 156 11.89 -5.40 17.03
N ALA A 157 12.27 -5.38 15.75
CA ALA A 157 13.24 -6.32 15.18
C ALA A 157 14.62 -6.20 15.84
N LEU A 158 15.18 -4.99 16.03
CA LEU A 158 16.50 -4.80 16.66
C LEU A 158 16.53 -5.22 18.12
N THR A 159 15.50 -4.83 18.88
CA THR A 159 15.47 -5.01 20.32
C THR A 159 14.99 -6.39 20.73
N GLY A 160 14.27 -7.10 19.86
CA GLY A 160 13.55 -8.33 20.19
C GLY A 160 12.39 -8.11 21.16
N SER A 161 11.96 -6.86 21.39
CA SER A 161 10.93 -6.53 22.37
C SER A 161 9.55 -6.91 21.88
N GLY A 162 8.94 -7.90 22.53
CA GLY A 162 7.55 -8.29 22.27
C GLY A 162 6.55 -7.14 22.46
N ILE A 163 6.80 -6.25 23.42
CA ILE A 163 5.93 -5.08 23.66
C ILE A 163 5.96 -4.12 22.47
N ILE A 164 7.15 -3.83 21.92
CA ILE A 164 7.29 -2.95 20.76
C ILE A 164 6.59 -3.56 19.53
N ASN A 165 6.72 -4.88 19.34
CA ASN A 165 6.02 -5.59 18.28
C ASN A 165 4.49 -5.49 18.44
N ILE A 166 3.96 -5.66 19.65
CA ILE A 166 2.52 -5.52 19.92
C ILE A 166 2.03 -4.10 19.63
N ILE A 167 2.79 -3.07 20.03
CA ILE A 167 2.49 -1.67 19.70
C ILE A 167 2.44 -1.48 18.17
N GLY A 168 3.43 -2.02 17.45
CA GLY A 168 3.45 -2.03 15.99
C GLY A 168 2.24 -2.74 15.39
N GLY A 169 1.81 -3.85 15.96
CA GLY A 169 0.60 -4.57 15.55
C GLY A 169 -0.66 -3.72 15.67
N TYR A 170 -0.91 -3.09 16.82
CA TYR A 170 -2.10 -2.22 16.94
C TYR A 170 -2.03 -1.01 16.00
N LEU A 171 -0.85 -0.41 15.84
CA LEU A 171 -0.67 0.68 14.89
C LEU A 171 -0.94 0.23 13.44
N GLY A 172 -0.48 -0.96 13.05
CA GLY A 172 -0.73 -1.52 11.73
C GLY A 172 -2.21 -1.82 11.48
N ILE A 173 -2.95 -2.27 12.50
CA ILE A 173 -4.42 -2.40 12.40
C ILE A 173 -5.06 -1.04 12.12
N ILE A 174 -4.68 0.01 12.86
CA ILE A 174 -5.22 1.36 12.68
C ILE A 174 -4.92 1.87 11.26
N VAL A 175 -3.67 1.74 10.80
CA VAL A 175 -3.29 2.12 9.44
C VAL A 175 -4.13 1.39 8.40
N GLY A 176 -4.27 0.07 8.55
CA GLY A 176 -4.97 -0.74 7.55
C GLY A 176 -6.46 -0.41 7.48
N LEU A 177 -7.10 -0.15 8.63
CA LEU A 177 -8.49 0.31 8.69
C LEU A 177 -8.66 1.71 8.09
N LEU A 178 -7.73 2.63 8.32
CA LEU A 178 -7.75 3.96 7.69
C LEU A 178 -7.59 3.88 6.17
N ALA A 179 -6.70 3.02 5.67
CA ALA A 179 -6.55 2.80 4.23
C ALA A 179 -7.83 2.21 3.62
N MET A 180 -8.46 1.24 4.29
CA MET A 180 -9.75 0.71 3.85
C MET A 180 -10.84 1.78 3.84
N TYR A 181 -10.91 2.61 4.89
CA TYR A 181 -11.84 3.73 4.95
C TYR A 181 -11.62 4.69 3.78
N GLU A 182 -10.38 5.12 3.56
CA GLU A 182 -10.03 6.05 2.47
C GLU A 182 -10.45 5.51 1.10
N GLY A 183 -10.13 4.24 0.81
CA GLY A 183 -10.51 3.62 -0.45
C GLY A 183 -12.03 3.47 -0.59
N LEU A 184 -12.71 2.98 0.44
CA LEU A 184 -14.16 2.79 0.39
C LEU A 184 -14.94 4.11 0.36
N ALA A 185 -14.45 5.14 1.05
CA ALA A 185 -15.04 6.48 1.03
C ALA A 185 -14.97 7.08 -0.38
N GLN A 186 -13.85 6.93 -1.10
CA GLN A 186 -13.74 7.35 -2.50
C GLN A 186 -14.78 6.64 -3.39
N VAL A 187 -14.97 5.32 -3.22
CA VAL A 187 -15.97 4.56 -3.98
C VAL A 187 -17.40 5.02 -3.66
N VAL A 188 -17.72 5.24 -2.38
CA VAL A 188 -19.04 5.71 -1.96
C VAL A 188 -19.30 7.12 -2.49
N ASN A 189 -18.32 8.02 -2.42
CA ASN A 189 -18.44 9.37 -2.97
C ASN A 189 -18.68 9.34 -4.49
N GLU A 190 -17.97 8.47 -5.21
CA GLU A 190 -18.15 8.31 -6.66
C GLU A 190 -19.51 7.72 -7.04
N ILE A 191 -19.94 6.64 -6.38
CA ILE A 191 -21.18 5.91 -6.73
C ILE A 191 -22.44 6.64 -6.22
N CYS A 192 -22.38 7.19 -5.01
CA CYS A 192 -23.54 7.77 -4.34
C CYS A 192 -23.61 9.31 -4.46
N GLY A 193 -22.57 9.97 -4.99
CA GLY A 193 -22.51 11.43 -5.09
C GLY A 193 -22.45 12.12 -3.71
N THR A 194 -21.87 11.44 -2.71
CA THR A 194 -21.68 11.98 -1.36
C THR A 194 -20.31 12.66 -1.20
N ASP A 195 -20.11 13.30 -0.06
CA ASP A 195 -18.86 13.98 0.29
C ASP A 195 -18.36 13.50 1.66
N LEU A 196 -18.07 12.20 1.77
CA LEU A 196 -17.40 11.64 2.93
C LEU A 196 -15.98 12.21 3.01
N PRO A 197 -15.47 12.54 4.21
CA PRO A 197 -14.12 13.07 4.37
C PRO A 197 -13.06 12.07 3.90
N THR A 198 -12.13 12.54 3.06
CA THR A 198 -10.97 11.83 2.48
C THR A 198 -9.72 12.71 2.53
#